data_AF-A0A7G8G1P4-F1
#
_entry.id   AF-A0A7G8G1P4-F1
#
_cell.length_a   1.000
_cell.length_b   1.000
_cell.length_c   1.000
_cell.angle_alpha   90.00
_cell.angle_beta   90.00
_cell.angle_gamma   90.00
#
_symmetry.space_group_name_H-M   'P 1'
#
loop_
_entity.id
_entity.type
_entity.pdbx_description
1 polymer ?
#
loop_
_entity_poly.entity_id
_entity_poly.type
_entity_poly.pdbx_seq_one_letter_code
_entity_poly.pdbx_strand_id
1 'polypeptide(L)'
;MTPFDRRLNTTLGEICDIASGAGFPKHLQGKTEGELAFAKVSDISEAVKSGQPLTTTKNYITTEVSKELRAKVFPPGSTLFAKIGEAIRLNRRVITAINCCADNNVMAVVPNKEISDKFIFYFLRTISFVDASRATTVPSIRKSDVECIEINLPPLQEQHRIADKLETTLAAVEACRQKLNNAAETIQRFRQSVLAAAVSGELTREWREERGIEGEWPKVSLSDHVTKPAYGTSSKSSPSGLVPVLRMGNIQNMKLDWGDLVYTSAAEEIEKYQLKKGDVLFNRTNSPELVGKTAIYNAERQAIYAGYLIRVRCNNTLLPEYLNFSLNSPQGRHYCWRVKSDGVSQSNINSKKLGSYKFGLPSIEEQEELCQQINLLLSNGEEIELKIQYSLRVLNNFTKALLAKAFRGELVPQDHNDEPASVLLERIKAQREAEAANKKPAKRGRKKKADAAQLAIPDGIADNHLAKVLEECGPLSELALLAASGLEPRIFKLQLAKELSVNGLMQVDLHGEAAYADAAWEEEL
;
A
#
# COMPACT_ATOMS: atom_id res chain seq x y z
N MET A 1 1.20 -31.91 15.88
CA MET A 1 2.56 -32.03 15.31
C MET A 1 2.70 -33.38 14.63
N THR A 2 3.07 -33.42 13.35
CA THR A 2 3.42 -34.68 12.69
C THR A 2 4.70 -35.25 13.32
N PRO A 3 4.85 -36.57 13.50
CA PRO A 3 6.02 -37.19 14.14
C PRO A 3 7.37 -36.98 13.42
N PHE A 4 7.41 -36.17 12.36
CA PHE A 4 8.53 -36.05 11.43
C PHE A 4 8.92 -34.59 11.14
N ASP A 5 8.44 -33.62 11.92
CA ASP A 5 8.84 -32.23 11.74
C ASP A 5 10.35 -32.07 12.06
N ARG A 6 11.17 -31.94 11.02
CA ARG A 6 12.63 -31.79 11.09
C ARG A 6 13.08 -30.33 11.19
N ARG A 7 12.13 -29.43 11.35
CA ARG A 7 12.37 -28.01 11.52
C ARG A 7 12.81 -27.70 12.95
N LEU A 8 13.46 -26.56 13.15
CA LEU A 8 13.95 -26.13 14.45
C LEU A 8 13.71 -24.63 14.64
N ASN A 9 13.14 -24.25 15.77
CA ASN A 9 13.05 -22.84 16.15
C ASN A 9 14.44 -22.29 16.49
N THR A 10 14.77 -21.16 15.87
CA THR A 10 16.03 -20.42 16.08
C THR A 10 15.75 -18.94 15.80
N THR A 11 16.78 -18.10 15.82
CA THR A 11 16.68 -16.68 15.52
C THR A 11 17.51 -16.30 14.31
N LEU A 12 17.11 -15.23 13.59
CA LEU A 12 17.92 -14.71 12.49
C LEU A 12 19.35 -14.37 12.93
N GLY A 13 19.55 -13.94 14.18
CA GLY A 13 20.88 -13.67 14.72
C GLY A 13 21.79 -14.88 14.76
N GLU A 14 21.27 -16.09 14.93
CA GLU A 14 22.07 -17.33 14.95
C GLU A 14 22.48 -17.79 13.54
N ILE A 15 21.63 -17.54 12.53
CA ILE A 15 21.80 -18.08 11.17
C ILE A 15 22.22 -17.04 10.13
N CYS A 16 22.13 -15.75 10.43
CA CYS A 16 22.47 -14.64 9.54
C CYS A 16 23.39 -13.62 10.23
N ASP A 17 24.22 -12.94 9.44
CA ASP A 17 24.98 -11.77 9.87
C ASP A 17 24.21 -10.50 9.51
N ILE A 18 23.70 -9.81 10.53
CA ILE A 18 22.97 -8.55 10.36
C ILE A 18 23.91 -7.37 10.58
N ALA A 19 23.92 -6.44 9.63
CA ALA A 19 24.75 -5.23 9.73
C ALA A 19 24.08 -4.01 9.11
N SER A 20 24.29 -2.87 9.75
CA SER A 20 23.92 -1.57 9.18
C SER A 20 24.93 -1.11 8.14
N GLY A 21 24.47 -0.32 7.18
CA GLY A 21 25.34 0.44 6.30
C GLY A 21 26.10 1.56 7.03
N ALA A 22 26.99 2.22 6.30
CA ALA A 22 27.89 3.27 6.81
C ALA A 22 27.43 4.67 6.36
N GLY A 23 27.85 5.69 7.12
CA GLY A 23 27.59 7.09 6.76
C GLY A 23 28.21 7.40 5.41
N PHE A 24 27.44 8.05 4.52
CA PHE A 24 27.87 8.30 3.15
C PHE A 24 27.95 9.81 2.84
N PRO A 25 29.14 10.43 2.94
CA PRO A 25 29.35 11.86 2.73
C PRO A 25 28.90 12.34 1.34
N LYS A 26 28.32 13.55 1.28
CA LYS A 26 27.80 14.13 0.01
C LYS A 26 28.86 14.25 -1.09
N HIS A 27 30.12 14.54 -0.76
CA HIS A 27 31.19 14.71 -1.73
C HIS A 27 31.60 13.40 -2.43
N LEU A 28 31.18 12.23 -1.89
CA LEU A 28 31.41 10.92 -2.49
C LEU A 28 30.20 10.42 -3.30
N GLN A 29 29.09 11.17 -3.30
CA GLN A 29 27.86 10.79 -4.01
C GLN A 29 27.87 11.26 -5.46
N GLY A 30 27.11 10.58 -6.32
CA GLY A 30 26.92 10.93 -7.73
C GLY A 30 27.87 10.24 -8.70
N LYS A 31 28.80 9.41 -8.21
CA LYS A 31 29.64 8.55 -9.07
C LYS A 31 28.84 7.34 -9.54
N THR A 32 28.56 7.25 -10.84
CA THR A 32 27.72 6.19 -11.41
C THR A 32 28.48 4.93 -11.81
N GLU A 33 29.81 4.93 -11.68
CA GLU A 33 30.69 3.79 -11.97
C GLU A 33 31.80 3.67 -10.92
N GLY A 34 32.27 2.45 -10.64
CA GLY A 34 33.35 2.17 -9.70
C GLY A 34 33.40 0.70 -9.28
N GLU A 35 34.30 0.38 -8.35
CA GLU A 35 34.58 -1.01 -7.94
C GLU A 35 33.45 -1.63 -7.09
N LEU A 36 32.88 -0.85 -6.19
CA LEU A 36 31.86 -1.30 -5.24
C LEU A 36 30.62 -0.42 -5.33
N ALA A 37 29.47 -1.02 -5.61
CA ALA A 37 28.18 -0.36 -5.52
C ALA A 37 27.90 0.12 -4.10
N PHE A 38 27.22 1.26 -3.95
CA PHE A 38 26.86 1.85 -2.67
C PHE A 38 25.36 2.14 -2.62
N ALA A 39 24.61 1.21 -2.04
CA ALA A 39 23.16 1.19 -2.07
C ALA A 39 22.52 2.17 -1.08
N LYS A 40 21.59 2.98 -1.58
CA LYS A 40 20.67 3.82 -0.78
C LYS A 40 19.25 3.26 -0.82
N VAL A 41 18.39 3.80 0.05
CA VAL A 41 16.96 3.49 0.10
C VAL A 41 16.25 3.70 -1.25
N SER A 42 16.72 4.68 -2.04
CA SER A 42 16.21 4.93 -3.39
C SER A 42 16.52 3.78 -4.35
N ASP A 43 17.73 3.20 -4.28
CA ASP A 43 18.13 2.09 -5.16
C ASP A 43 17.32 0.84 -4.83
N ILE A 44 17.08 0.56 -3.53
CA ILE A 44 16.17 -0.50 -3.08
C ILE A 44 14.77 -0.28 -3.64
N SER A 45 14.26 0.94 -3.54
CA SER A 45 12.92 1.27 -4.03
C SER A 45 12.79 1.11 -5.54
N GLU A 46 13.85 1.37 -6.29
CA GLU A 46 13.87 1.23 -7.75
C GLU A 46 13.93 -0.24 -8.16
N ALA A 47 14.79 -1.04 -7.52
CA ALA A 47 14.89 -2.47 -7.76
C ALA A 47 13.59 -3.23 -7.41
N VAL A 48 12.93 -2.86 -6.30
CA VAL A 48 11.62 -3.43 -5.95
C VAL A 48 10.55 -3.09 -6.99
N LYS A 49 10.56 -1.87 -7.56
CA LYS A 49 9.61 -1.47 -8.60
C LYS A 49 9.85 -2.18 -9.93
N SER A 50 11.10 -2.49 -10.27
CA SER A 50 11.42 -3.27 -11.47
C SER A 50 11.21 -4.77 -11.28
N GLY A 51 11.04 -5.23 -10.04
CA GLY A 51 10.90 -6.65 -9.70
C GLY A 51 12.21 -7.43 -9.86
N GLN A 52 13.35 -6.75 -9.93
CA GLN A 52 14.66 -7.35 -10.15
C GLN A 52 15.51 -7.34 -8.87
N PRO A 53 16.46 -8.28 -8.73
CA PRO A 53 17.53 -8.18 -7.75
C PRO A 53 18.30 -6.84 -7.90
N LEU A 54 18.97 -6.41 -6.84
CA LEU A 54 19.84 -5.23 -6.90
C LEU A 54 21.11 -5.59 -7.70
N THR A 55 21.17 -5.12 -8.94
CA THR A 55 22.29 -5.32 -9.88
C THR A 55 23.14 -4.07 -10.10
N THR A 56 22.62 -2.89 -9.76
CA THR A 56 23.31 -1.61 -9.89
C THR A 56 22.78 -0.61 -8.85
N THR A 57 23.52 0.48 -8.63
CA THR A 57 23.16 1.57 -7.72
C THR A 57 23.57 2.91 -8.32
N LYS A 58 22.95 4.01 -7.90
CA LYS A 58 23.33 5.35 -8.38
C LYS A 58 24.68 5.86 -7.90
N ASN A 59 25.32 5.14 -6.98
CA ASN A 59 26.58 5.55 -6.36
C ASN A 59 27.55 4.37 -6.29
N TYR A 60 28.80 4.61 -6.64
CA TYR A 60 29.89 3.66 -6.53
C TYR A 60 31.07 4.27 -5.79
N ILE A 61 31.82 3.42 -5.09
CA ILE A 61 33.03 3.78 -4.34
C ILE A 61 34.16 2.82 -4.67
N THR A 62 35.40 3.20 -4.35
CA THR A 62 36.56 2.28 -4.43
C THR A 62 36.70 1.49 -3.14
N THR A 63 37.51 0.43 -3.18
CA THR A 63 37.82 -0.40 -2.01
C THR A 63 38.51 0.39 -0.88
N GLU A 64 39.32 1.39 -1.21
CA GLU A 64 39.98 2.29 -0.25
C GLU A 64 38.95 3.13 0.51
N VAL A 65 38.00 3.73 -0.23
CA VAL A 65 36.92 4.53 0.36
C VAL A 65 36.04 3.65 1.26
N SER A 66 35.77 2.40 0.86
CA SER A 66 35.04 1.45 1.72
C SER A 66 35.74 1.23 3.06
N LYS A 67 37.08 1.11 3.05
CA LYS A 67 37.88 0.94 4.27
C LYS A 67 37.88 2.21 5.13
N GLU A 68 38.01 3.38 4.51
CA GLU A 68 37.97 4.68 5.18
C GLU A 68 36.63 4.89 5.91
N LEU A 69 35.52 4.66 5.21
CA LEU A 69 34.16 4.75 5.76
C LEU A 69 33.84 3.63 6.75
N ARG A 70 34.71 2.62 6.86
CA ARG A 70 34.44 1.35 7.55
C ARG A 70 33.13 0.72 7.08
N ALA A 71 32.82 0.91 5.80
CA ALA A 71 31.65 0.35 5.16
C ALA A 71 31.85 -1.15 4.97
N LYS A 72 30.88 -1.93 5.45
CA LYS A 72 30.88 -3.38 5.26
C LYS A 72 30.43 -3.70 3.83
N VAL A 73 31.17 -4.59 3.18
CA VAL A 73 30.78 -5.16 1.88
C VAL A 73 29.83 -6.32 2.13
N PHE A 74 28.64 -6.23 1.54
CA PHE A 74 27.62 -7.26 1.54
C PHE A 74 27.71 -8.07 0.24
N PRO A 75 27.81 -9.41 0.32
CA PRO A 75 27.89 -10.26 -0.87
C PRO A 75 26.55 -10.34 -1.62
N PRO A 76 26.54 -10.88 -2.86
CA PRO A 76 25.32 -11.38 -3.49
C PRO A 76 24.55 -12.33 -2.55
N GLY A 77 23.22 -12.33 -2.65
CA GLY A 77 22.32 -13.07 -1.74
C GLY A 77 21.98 -12.33 -0.44
N SER A 78 22.55 -11.14 -0.22
CA SER A 78 22.19 -10.30 0.93
C SER A 78 20.82 -9.67 0.74
N THR A 79 20.01 -9.60 1.78
CA THR A 79 18.74 -8.87 1.75
C THR A 79 18.90 -7.47 2.34
N LEU A 80 18.70 -6.43 1.53
CA LEU A 80 18.76 -5.03 1.94
C LEU A 80 17.37 -4.43 2.16
N PHE A 81 17.23 -3.58 3.18
CA PHE A 81 16.00 -2.84 3.48
C PHE A 81 16.28 -1.52 4.20
N ALA A 82 15.31 -0.61 4.14
CA ALA A 82 15.37 0.65 4.88
C ALA A 82 15.18 0.38 6.39
N LYS A 83 16.04 0.96 7.24
CA LYS A 83 15.96 0.76 8.70
C LYS A 83 15.48 1.99 9.49
N ILE A 84 15.22 3.11 8.83
CA ILE A 84 14.72 4.34 9.45
C ILE A 84 13.80 5.11 8.50
N GLY A 85 12.84 5.82 9.07
CA GLY A 85 11.96 6.75 8.37
C GLY A 85 10.74 6.10 7.74
N GLU A 86 9.94 6.90 7.05
CA GLU A 86 8.69 6.46 6.40
C GLU A 86 8.90 5.32 5.39
N ALA A 87 10.12 5.16 4.87
CA ALA A 87 10.48 4.05 4.01
C ALA A 87 10.32 2.67 4.68
N ILE A 88 10.39 2.56 6.02
CA ILE A 88 10.11 1.30 6.74
C ILE A 88 8.67 0.87 6.53
N ARG A 89 7.71 1.81 6.53
CA ARG A 89 6.28 1.50 6.37
C ARG A 89 5.96 0.87 5.03
N LEU A 90 6.82 1.10 4.03
CA LEU A 90 6.69 0.49 2.70
C LEU A 90 7.14 -0.98 2.68
N ASN A 91 7.80 -1.46 3.75
CA ASN A 91 8.32 -2.83 3.93
C ASN A 91 9.08 -3.36 2.70
N ARG A 92 9.79 -2.47 1.99
CA ARG A 92 10.53 -2.80 0.76
C ARG A 92 11.85 -3.49 1.08
N ARG A 93 12.11 -4.60 0.37
CA ARG A 93 13.28 -5.45 0.54
C ARG A 93 13.78 -5.88 -0.82
N VAL A 94 15.10 -5.92 -0.99
CA VAL A 94 15.72 -6.39 -2.24
C VAL A 94 16.83 -7.38 -1.93
N ILE A 95 16.93 -8.45 -2.72
CA ILE A 95 18.07 -9.37 -2.70
C ILE A 95 19.18 -8.84 -3.62
N THR A 96 20.43 -8.88 -3.19
CA THR A 96 21.56 -8.37 -3.97
C THR A 96 22.05 -9.41 -4.96
N ALA A 97 22.34 -9.00 -6.20
CA ALA A 97 23.03 -9.84 -7.20
C ALA A 97 24.52 -9.49 -7.33
N ILE A 98 24.95 -8.40 -6.68
CA ILE A 98 26.32 -7.88 -6.71
C ILE A 98 26.86 -7.64 -5.30
N ASN A 99 28.18 -7.57 -5.17
CA ASN A 99 28.81 -7.03 -3.96
C ASN A 99 28.45 -5.54 -3.83
N CYS A 100 27.99 -5.12 -2.66
CA CYS A 100 27.70 -3.72 -2.41
C CYS A 100 27.95 -3.31 -0.96
N CYS A 101 28.27 -2.04 -0.75
CA CYS A 101 28.11 -1.36 0.52
C CYS A 101 26.71 -0.74 0.59
N ALA A 102 26.31 -0.29 1.77
CA ALA A 102 25.04 0.39 1.94
C ALA A 102 25.17 1.65 2.81
N ASP A 103 24.24 2.58 2.58
CA ASP A 103 24.08 3.81 3.34
C ASP A 103 23.64 3.57 4.78
N ASN A 104 23.90 4.54 5.67
CA ASN A 104 23.59 4.44 7.09
C ASN A 104 22.10 4.30 7.39
N ASN A 105 21.20 4.54 6.42
CA ASN A 105 19.76 4.31 6.54
C ASN A 105 19.30 2.93 6.02
N VAL A 106 20.23 2.10 5.55
CA VAL A 106 20.00 0.75 5.06
C VAL A 106 20.59 -0.27 6.04
N MET A 107 19.94 -1.41 6.17
CA MET A 107 20.44 -2.58 6.88
C MET A 107 20.42 -3.78 5.95
N ALA A 108 21.38 -4.68 6.16
CA ALA A 108 21.50 -5.93 5.43
C ALA A 108 21.33 -7.12 6.39
N VAL A 109 20.64 -8.16 5.90
CA VAL A 109 20.68 -9.51 6.46
C VAL A 109 21.46 -10.38 5.48
N VAL A 110 22.59 -10.92 5.94
CA VAL A 110 23.46 -11.80 5.14
C VAL A 110 23.33 -13.23 5.66
N PRO A 111 22.65 -14.12 4.93
CA PRO A 111 22.54 -15.53 5.29
C PRO A 111 23.91 -16.19 5.43
N ASN A 112 24.05 -17.14 6.37
CA ASN A 112 25.21 -18.05 6.35
C ASN A 112 25.21 -18.87 5.05
N LYS A 113 26.37 -19.32 4.59
CA LYS A 113 26.53 -20.11 3.35
C LYS A 113 25.73 -21.42 3.34
N GLU A 114 25.44 -21.96 4.52
CA GLU A 114 24.62 -23.17 4.70
C GLU A 114 23.10 -22.88 4.70
N ILE A 115 22.69 -21.62 4.50
CA ILE A 115 21.29 -21.19 4.52
C ILE A 115 20.93 -20.65 3.14
N SER A 116 19.74 -21.02 2.64
CA SER A 116 19.25 -20.47 1.37
C SER A 116 18.95 -18.97 1.51
N ASP A 117 19.61 -18.19 0.68
CA ASP A 117 19.44 -16.74 0.62
C ASP A 117 18.03 -16.31 0.19
N LYS A 118 17.49 -16.96 -0.84
CA LYS A 118 16.12 -16.77 -1.30
C LYS A 118 15.10 -17.12 -0.21
N PHE A 119 15.32 -18.20 0.54
CA PHE A 119 14.45 -18.56 1.66
C PHE A 119 14.40 -17.44 2.71
N ILE A 120 15.56 -16.93 3.14
CA ILE A 120 15.64 -15.80 4.09
C ILE A 120 15.00 -14.54 3.50
N PHE A 121 15.23 -14.24 2.22
CA PHE A 121 14.61 -13.11 1.53
C PHE A 121 13.08 -13.19 1.58
N TYR A 122 12.49 -14.35 1.26
CA TYR A 122 11.04 -14.53 1.32
C TYR A 122 10.50 -14.53 2.75
N PHE A 123 11.23 -15.10 3.71
CA PHE A 123 10.86 -15.08 5.13
C PHE A 123 10.78 -13.65 5.63
N LEU A 124 11.80 -12.86 5.33
CA LEU A 124 11.85 -11.46 5.67
C LEU A 124 10.62 -10.70 5.13
N ARG A 125 10.11 -11.02 3.94
CA ARG A 125 8.91 -10.38 3.38
C ARG A 125 7.62 -10.65 4.17
N THR A 126 7.58 -11.64 5.06
CA THR A 126 6.41 -11.88 5.93
C THR A 126 6.41 -10.99 7.18
N ILE A 127 7.57 -10.43 7.52
CA ILE A 127 7.74 -9.64 8.74
C ILE A 127 7.39 -8.17 8.47
N SER A 128 6.61 -7.57 9.35
CA SER A 128 6.38 -6.13 9.40
C SER A 128 7.40 -5.49 10.34
N PHE A 129 8.36 -4.75 9.78
CA PHE A 129 9.34 -4.01 10.58
C PHE A 129 8.77 -2.77 11.28
N VAL A 130 7.54 -2.38 10.93
CA VAL A 130 6.81 -1.35 11.68
C VAL A 130 6.38 -1.90 13.04
N ASP A 131 5.83 -3.11 13.06
CA ASP A 131 5.34 -3.74 14.29
C ASP A 131 6.50 -4.17 15.20
N ALA A 132 7.66 -4.46 14.61
CA ALA A 132 8.91 -4.70 15.34
C ALA A 132 9.61 -3.40 15.82
N SER A 133 9.13 -2.21 15.44
CA SER A 133 9.75 -0.92 15.79
C SER A 133 9.25 -0.40 17.14
N ARG A 134 10.17 0.04 18.00
CA ARG A 134 9.85 0.64 19.32
C ARG A 134 9.65 2.16 19.28
N ALA A 135 9.75 2.81 18.13
CA ALA A 135 9.80 4.27 18.03
C ALA A 135 8.42 4.87 17.71
N THR A 136 7.99 5.88 18.48
CA THR A 136 6.64 6.47 18.41
C THR A 136 6.50 7.62 17.40
N THR A 137 7.60 8.24 16.96
CA THR A 137 7.58 9.44 16.08
C THR A 137 8.21 9.21 14.70
N VAL A 138 9.38 8.54 14.63
CA VAL A 138 10.00 8.11 13.37
C VAL A 138 10.31 6.63 13.48
N PRO A 139 9.67 5.77 12.67
CA PRO A 139 9.89 4.33 12.77
C PRO A 139 11.36 4.01 12.48
N SER A 140 11.96 3.19 13.35
CA SER A 140 13.33 2.72 13.22
C SER A 140 13.45 1.30 13.76
N ILE A 141 14.25 0.46 13.11
CA ILE A 141 14.51 -0.92 13.55
C ILE A 141 16.00 -1.08 13.87
N ARG A 142 16.31 -1.63 15.04
CA ARG A 142 17.69 -1.85 15.47
C ARG A 142 18.17 -3.20 14.99
N LYS A 143 19.49 -3.35 14.87
CA LYS A 143 20.13 -4.63 14.55
C LYS A 143 19.67 -5.74 15.50
N SER A 144 19.64 -5.47 16.81
CA SER A 144 19.21 -6.41 17.82
C SER A 144 17.77 -6.87 17.65
N ASP A 145 16.87 -5.98 17.19
CA ASP A 145 15.47 -6.33 16.97
C ASP A 145 15.35 -7.33 15.81
N VAL A 146 16.16 -7.17 14.76
CA VAL A 146 16.22 -8.12 13.63
C VAL A 146 16.88 -9.44 14.04
N GLU A 147 17.93 -9.39 14.87
CA GLU A 147 18.60 -10.59 15.38
C GLU A 147 17.67 -11.48 16.21
N CYS A 148 16.74 -10.88 16.96
CA CYS A 148 15.77 -11.60 17.78
C CYS A 148 14.55 -12.14 17.03
N ILE A 149 14.44 -11.93 15.71
CA ILE A 149 13.32 -12.46 14.94
C ILE A 149 13.43 -13.99 14.92
N GLU A 150 12.42 -14.64 15.47
CA GLU A 150 12.29 -16.09 15.49
C GLU A 150 11.92 -16.64 14.12
N ILE A 151 12.50 -17.78 13.79
CA ILE A 151 12.24 -18.49 12.54
C ILE A 151 12.20 -19.98 12.84
N ASN A 152 11.15 -20.64 12.34
CA ASN A 152 11.10 -22.10 12.29
C ASN A 152 11.91 -22.57 11.08
N LEU A 153 13.18 -22.87 11.30
CA LEU A 153 14.17 -23.18 10.26
C LEU A 153 13.96 -24.61 9.74
N PRO A 154 13.65 -24.80 8.44
CA PRO A 154 13.58 -26.13 7.87
C PRO A 154 14.96 -26.63 7.42
N PRO A 155 15.10 -27.94 7.14
CA PRO A 155 16.24 -28.50 6.43
C PRO A 155 16.63 -27.71 5.18
N LEU A 156 17.92 -27.71 4.83
CA LEU A 156 18.42 -26.92 3.70
C LEU A 156 17.72 -27.25 2.37
N GLN A 157 17.48 -28.53 2.09
CA GLN A 157 16.81 -28.94 0.85
C GLN A 157 15.34 -28.49 0.84
N GLU A 158 14.65 -28.56 1.98
CA GLU A 158 13.32 -27.97 2.14
C GLU A 158 13.33 -26.45 1.94
N GLN A 159 14.34 -25.72 2.44
CA GLN A 159 14.47 -24.28 2.19
C GLN A 159 14.54 -23.97 0.68
N HIS A 160 15.34 -24.72 -0.07
CA HIS A 160 15.43 -24.57 -1.54
C HIS A 160 14.09 -24.87 -2.22
N ARG A 161 13.42 -25.98 -1.86
CA ARG A 161 12.10 -26.33 -2.40
C ARG A 161 11.06 -25.24 -2.13
N ILE A 162 11.05 -24.67 -0.93
CA ILE A 162 10.18 -23.54 -0.57
C ILE A 162 10.51 -22.32 -1.42
N ALA A 163 11.79 -21.95 -1.51
CA ALA A 163 12.23 -20.78 -2.25
C ALA A 163 11.88 -20.86 -3.74
N ASP A 164 12.12 -22.01 -4.38
CA ASP A 164 11.84 -22.23 -5.80
C ASP A 164 10.33 -22.21 -6.09
N LYS A 165 9.53 -22.81 -5.19
CA LYS A 165 8.07 -22.79 -5.30
C LYS A 165 7.51 -21.38 -5.13
N LEU A 166 8.02 -20.62 -4.16
CA LEU A 166 7.65 -19.22 -3.94
C LEU A 166 8.05 -18.36 -5.13
N GLU A 167 9.27 -18.49 -5.64
CA GLU A 167 9.75 -17.73 -6.80
C GLU A 167 8.87 -17.94 -8.02
N THR A 168 8.63 -19.21 -8.38
CA THR A 168 7.78 -19.56 -9.53
C THR A 168 6.35 -19.02 -9.37
N THR A 169 5.77 -19.22 -8.19
CA THR A 169 4.37 -18.84 -7.94
C THR A 169 4.18 -17.33 -7.85
N LEU A 170 5.10 -16.62 -7.18
CA LEU A 170 5.05 -15.16 -7.05
C LEU A 170 5.35 -14.46 -8.39
N ALA A 171 6.23 -15.02 -9.22
CA ALA A 171 6.43 -14.53 -10.59
C ALA A 171 5.14 -14.63 -11.41
N ALA A 172 4.41 -15.75 -11.31
CA ALA A 172 3.11 -15.90 -11.98
C ALA A 172 2.05 -14.92 -11.45
N VAL A 173 2.02 -14.68 -10.14
CA VAL A 173 1.14 -13.68 -9.51
C VAL A 173 1.45 -12.28 -10.04
N GLU A 174 2.72 -11.90 -10.15
CA GLU A 174 3.10 -10.58 -10.64
C GLU A 174 2.78 -10.41 -12.13
N ALA A 175 3.01 -11.44 -12.94
CA ALA A 175 2.58 -11.44 -14.34
C ALA A 175 1.05 -11.29 -14.48
N CYS A 176 0.27 -11.93 -13.61
CA CYS A 176 -1.19 -11.77 -13.56
C CYS A 176 -1.59 -10.35 -13.17
N ARG A 177 -0.96 -9.78 -12.14
CA ARG A 177 -1.17 -8.39 -11.70
C ARG A 177 -0.89 -7.41 -12.83
N GLN A 178 0.21 -7.58 -13.55
CA GLN A 178 0.55 -6.73 -14.69
C GLN A 178 -0.50 -6.81 -15.80
N LYS A 179 -0.99 -8.01 -16.14
CA LYS A 179 -2.08 -8.17 -17.12
C LYS A 179 -3.36 -7.46 -16.68
N LEU A 180 -3.73 -7.57 -15.40
CA LEU A 180 -4.90 -6.89 -14.84
C LEU A 180 -4.76 -5.36 -14.90
N ASN A 181 -3.59 -4.82 -14.57
CA ASN A 181 -3.32 -3.38 -14.67
C ASN A 181 -3.38 -2.89 -16.13
N ASN A 182 -2.79 -3.64 -17.07
CA ASN A 182 -2.86 -3.31 -18.50
C ASN A 182 -4.31 -3.36 -19.02
N ALA A 183 -5.12 -4.30 -18.53
CA ALA A 183 -6.54 -4.37 -18.87
C ALA A 183 -7.30 -3.15 -18.34
N ALA A 184 -7.01 -2.70 -17.11
CA ALA A 184 -7.60 -1.47 -16.55
C ALA A 184 -7.25 -0.24 -17.39
N GLU A 185 -6.00 -0.09 -17.81
CA GLU A 185 -5.58 0.99 -18.72
C GLU A 185 -6.26 0.91 -20.08
N THR A 186 -6.51 -0.30 -20.58
CA THR A 186 -7.21 -0.53 -21.85
C THR A 186 -8.68 -0.11 -21.75
N ILE A 187 -9.35 -0.39 -20.63
CA ILE A 187 -10.72 0.09 -20.37
C ILE A 187 -10.78 1.61 -20.32
N GLN A 188 -9.79 2.26 -19.70
CA GLN A 188 -9.71 3.72 -19.67
C GLN A 188 -9.55 4.32 -21.08
N ARG A 189 -8.71 3.71 -21.93
CA ARG A 189 -8.57 4.10 -23.34
C ARG A 189 -9.84 3.85 -24.14
N PHE A 190 -10.51 2.72 -23.93
CA PHE A 190 -11.80 2.41 -24.55
C PHE A 190 -12.85 3.47 -24.21
N ARG A 191 -12.98 3.87 -22.93
CA ARG A 191 -13.87 4.97 -22.51
C ARG A 191 -13.62 6.25 -23.30
N GLN A 192 -12.35 6.65 -23.43
CA GLN A 192 -12.00 7.86 -24.17
C GLN A 192 -12.31 7.73 -25.67
N SER A 193 -12.12 6.55 -26.25
CA SER A 193 -12.47 6.26 -27.65
C SER A 193 -13.98 6.33 -27.89
N VAL A 194 -14.79 5.76 -27.00
CA VAL A 194 -16.26 5.80 -27.08
C VAL A 194 -16.74 7.25 -26.99
N LEU A 195 -16.22 8.03 -26.03
CA LEU A 195 -16.59 9.44 -25.90
C LEU A 195 -16.15 10.28 -27.10
N ALA A 196 -14.98 9.98 -27.70
CA ALA A 196 -14.53 10.66 -28.90
C ALA A 196 -15.45 10.39 -30.09
N ALA A 197 -15.80 9.11 -30.33
CA ALA A 197 -16.73 8.70 -31.38
C ALA A 197 -18.13 9.28 -31.17
N ALA A 198 -18.57 9.35 -29.90
CA ALA A 198 -19.84 9.97 -29.55
C ALA A 198 -19.87 11.46 -29.88
N VAL A 199 -18.85 12.25 -29.51
CA VAL A 199 -18.88 13.71 -29.73
C VAL A 199 -18.52 14.14 -31.16
N SER A 200 -18.04 13.21 -32.00
CA SER A 200 -17.82 13.45 -33.43
C SER A 200 -19.02 13.07 -34.30
N GLY A 201 -20.05 12.44 -33.72
CA GLY A 201 -21.18 11.87 -34.45
C GLY A 201 -20.87 10.59 -35.21
N GLU A 202 -19.73 9.97 -34.92
CA GLU A 202 -19.35 8.66 -35.49
C GLU A 202 -20.28 7.57 -34.97
N LEU A 203 -20.58 7.62 -33.67
CA LEU A 203 -21.35 6.59 -32.98
C LEU A 203 -22.79 6.48 -33.52
N THR A 204 -23.38 7.58 -34.00
CA THR A 204 -24.73 7.63 -34.59
C THR A 204 -24.72 7.73 -36.11
N ARG A 205 -23.60 7.46 -36.79
CA ARG A 205 -23.54 7.58 -38.27
C ARG A 205 -24.60 6.71 -38.96
N GLU A 206 -24.61 5.41 -38.65
CA GLU A 206 -25.56 4.46 -39.25
C GLU A 206 -27.02 4.85 -38.93
N TRP A 207 -27.29 5.23 -37.68
CA TRP A 207 -28.60 5.73 -37.24
C TRP A 207 -29.07 6.98 -38.01
N ARG A 208 -28.14 7.90 -38.34
CA ARG A 208 -28.45 9.08 -39.16
C ARG A 208 -28.75 8.71 -40.61
N GLU A 209 -27.96 7.80 -41.19
CA GLU A 209 -28.14 7.31 -42.57
C GLU A 209 -29.50 6.63 -42.75
N GLU A 210 -29.89 5.75 -41.82
CA GLU A 210 -31.19 5.06 -41.84
C GLU A 210 -32.39 6.02 -41.78
N ARG A 211 -32.20 7.19 -41.17
CA ARG A 211 -33.24 8.22 -41.01
C ARG A 211 -33.16 9.33 -42.06
N GLY A 212 -32.22 9.25 -43.00
CA GLY A 212 -32.01 10.30 -44.01
C GLY A 212 -31.59 11.64 -43.41
N ILE A 213 -30.93 11.63 -42.25
CA ILE A 213 -30.45 12.84 -41.58
C ILE A 213 -29.08 13.21 -42.18
N GLU A 214 -29.07 14.23 -43.04
CA GLU A 214 -27.85 14.76 -43.64
C GLU A 214 -27.31 15.99 -42.89
N GLY A 215 -25.99 16.19 -42.95
CA GLY A 215 -25.33 17.39 -42.44
C GLY A 215 -24.46 17.20 -41.19
N GLU A 216 -23.68 18.24 -40.88
CA GLU A 216 -22.87 18.32 -39.67
C GLU A 216 -23.67 18.89 -38.50
N TRP A 217 -23.30 18.52 -37.28
CA TRP A 217 -23.89 19.11 -36.09
C TRP A 217 -23.56 20.61 -36.00
N PRO A 218 -24.55 21.47 -35.68
CA PRO A 218 -24.28 22.87 -35.44
C PRO A 218 -23.31 23.04 -34.27
N LYS A 219 -22.29 23.88 -34.47
CA LYS A 219 -21.34 24.24 -33.41
C LYS A 219 -21.90 25.37 -32.58
N VAL A 220 -22.22 25.09 -31.32
CA VAL A 220 -22.87 26.03 -30.40
C VAL A 220 -21.98 26.39 -29.21
N SER A 221 -22.31 27.46 -28.49
CA SER A 221 -21.66 27.83 -27.22
C SER A 221 -22.48 27.29 -26.05
N LEU A 222 -21.81 26.73 -25.03
CA LEU A 222 -22.49 26.20 -23.84
C LEU A 222 -23.44 27.21 -23.19
N SER A 223 -23.03 28.48 -23.15
CA SER A 223 -23.83 29.61 -22.64
C SER A 223 -25.25 29.69 -23.19
N ASP A 224 -25.47 29.24 -24.41
CA ASP A 224 -26.72 29.45 -25.13
C ASP A 224 -27.74 28.34 -24.81
N HIS A 225 -27.28 27.25 -24.22
CA HIS A 225 -28.05 26.03 -23.96
C HIS A 225 -28.19 25.70 -22.46
N VAL A 226 -27.74 26.59 -21.58
CA VAL A 226 -27.77 26.39 -20.12
C VAL A 226 -28.22 27.64 -19.39
N THR A 227 -28.81 27.45 -18.21
CA THR A 227 -28.99 28.55 -17.26
C THR A 227 -27.64 29.03 -16.73
N LYS A 228 -27.57 30.29 -16.27
CA LYS A 228 -26.34 30.89 -15.75
C LYS A 228 -25.63 29.95 -14.75
N PRO A 229 -24.40 29.48 -15.05
CA PRO A 229 -23.70 28.55 -14.16
C PRO A 229 -23.48 29.16 -12.78
N ALA A 230 -23.68 28.35 -11.73
CA ALA A 230 -23.68 28.81 -10.34
C ALA A 230 -22.59 28.13 -9.52
N TYR A 231 -21.85 28.90 -8.73
CA TYR A 231 -20.86 28.37 -7.79
C TYR A 231 -21.55 27.77 -6.56
N GLY A 232 -20.90 26.78 -5.94
CA GLY A 232 -21.35 26.18 -4.69
C GLY A 232 -21.01 27.01 -3.45
N THR A 233 -21.27 26.43 -2.29
CA THR A 233 -21.01 27.06 -0.99
C THR A 233 -19.52 27.26 -0.70
N SER A 234 -19.14 28.40 -0.13
CA SER A 234 -17.81 28.65 0.44
C SER A 234 -17.73 28.37 1.95
N SER A 235 -18.84 27.95 2.56
CA SER A 235 -18.94 27.68 3.99
C SER A 235 -18.14 26.43 4.36
N LYS A 236 -17.58 26.42 5.58
CA LYS A 236 -16.83 25.27 6.09
C LYS A 236 -17.78 24.10 6.32
N SER A 237 -17.41 22.94 5.82
CA SER A 237 -18.14 21.69 6.02
C SER A 237 -17.61 20.90 7.22
N SER A 238 -18.42 19.95 7.70
CA SER A 238 -18.13 19.12 8.88
C SER A 238 -18.06 17.63 8.52
N PRO A 239 -17.37 16.78 9.31
CA PRO A 239 -17.36 15.32 9.09
C PRO A 239 -18.74 14.66 9.23
N SER A 240 -19.69 15.31 9.91
CA SER A 240 -21.08 14.86 10.10
C SER A 240 -22.06 16.03 9.98
N GLY A 241 -23.32 15.75 9.67
CA GLY A 241 -24.38 16.75 9.49
C GLY A 241 -25.58 16.20 8.73
N LEU A 242 -26.56 17.06 8.44
CA LEU A 242 -27.83 16.67 7.82
C LEU A 242 -27.69 16.35 6.33
N VAL A 243 -27.02 17.22 5.57
CA VAL A 243 -26.95 17.14 4.10
C VAL A 243 -25.49 17.09 3.65
N PRO A 244 -25.11 16.15 2.75
CA PRO A 244 -23.77 16.10 2.20
C PRO A 244 -23.45 17.32 1.34
N VAL A 245 -22.18 17.74 1.40
CA VAL A 245 -21.58 18.76 0.54
C VAL A 245 -20.61 18.07 -0.42
N LEU A 246 -21.02 17.93 -1.68
CA LEU A 246 -20.21 17.33 -2.73
C LEU A 246 -19.00 18.20 -3.05
N ARG A 247 -17.82 17.59 -3.08
CA ARG A 247 -16.51 18.23 -3.36
C ARG A 247 -15.91 17.70 -4.66
N MET A 248 -14.78 18.28 -5.06
CA MET A 248 -14.02 17.85 -6.24
C MET A 248 -13.64 16.35 -6.22
N GLY A 249 -13.46 15.76 -5.03
CA GLY A 249 -13.17 14.32 -4.87
C GLY A 249 -14.36 13.40 -5.16
N ASN A 250 -15.60 13.93 -5.09
CA ASN A 250 -16.83 13.18 -5.31
C ASN A 250 -17.23 13.10 -6.81
N ILE A 251 -16.38 13.57 -7.73
CA ILE A 251 -16.62 13.49 -9.17
C ILE A 251 -15.64 12.46 -9.76
N GLN A 252 -16.14 11.26 -10.05
CA GLN A 252 -15.33 10.16 -10.57
C GLN A 252 -16.03 9.48 -11.75
N ASN A 253 -15.28 9.18 -12.81
CA ASN A 253 -15.78 8.44 -13.98
C ASN A 253 -17.14 8.94 -14.49
N MET A 254 -17.31 10.27 -14.57
CA MET A 254 -18.53 10.92 -15.05
C MET A 254 -19.77 10.77 -14.14
N LYS A 255 -19.58 10.18 -12.95
CA LYS A 255 -20.62 9.90 -11.94
C LYS A 255 -20.25 10.54 -10.60
N LEU A 256 -21.25 10.66 -9.73
CA LEU A 256 -21.03 11.07 -8.35
C LEU A 256 -20.57 9.88 -7.52
N ASP A 257 -19.46 10.05 -6.81
CA ASP A 257 -18.98 9.14 -5.80
C ASP A 257 -19.44 9.61 -4.42
N TRP A 258 -20.20 8.75 -3.74
CA TRP A 258 -20.78 9.01 -2.42
C TRP A 258 -19.87 8.53 -1.27
N GLY A 259 -18.63 8.14 -1.57
CA GLY A 259 -17.57 7.95 -0.57
C GLY A 259 -17.03 9.27 0.00
N ASP A 260 -16.31 9.19 1.12
CA ASP A 260 -15.57 10.30 1.76
C ASP A 260 -16.34 11.65 1.81
N LEU A 261 -17.55 11.61 2.36
CA LEU A 261 -18.45 12.76 2.40
C LEU A 261 -18.15 13.69 3.58
N VAL A 262 -18.46 14.97 3.37
CA VAL A 262 -18.59 15.99 4.41
C VAL A 262 -19.98 16.58 4.33
N TYR A 263 -20.40 17.29 5.36
CA TYR A 263 -21.78 17.63 5.59
C TYR A 263 -21.97 19.07 6.07
N THR A 264 -23.20 19.54 5.97
CA THR A 264 -23.70 20.76 6.60
C THR A 264 -25.07 20.50 7.24
N SER A 265 -25.39 21.27 8.27
CA SER A 265 -26.72 21.35 8.87
C SER A 265 -27.32 22.76 8.81
N ALA A 266 -26.65 23.70 8.15
CA ALA A 266 -27.11 25.07 8.02
C ALA A 266 -28.27 25.16 7.02
N ALA A 267 -29.47 25.47 7.50
CA ALA A 267 -30.69 25.49 6.69
C ALA A 267 -30.60 26.44 5.49
N GLU A 268 -30.05 27.65 5.68
CA GLU A 268 -29.88 28.65 4.62
C GLU A 268 -28.98 28.14 3.46
N GLU A 269 -27.91 27.43 3.80
CA GLU A 269 -26.99 26.86 2.82
C GLU A 269 -27.63 25.68 2.07
N ILE A 270 -28.39 24.86 2.80
CA ILE A 270 -29.13 23.73 2.22
C ILE A 270 -30.16 24.24 1.22
N GLU A 271 -30.96 25.26 1.58
CA GLU A 271 -31.98 25.84 0.72
C GLU A 271 -31.36 26.48 -0.54
N LYS A 272 -30.29 27.27 -0.38
CA LYS A 272 -29.66 28.01 -1.47
C LYS A 272 -28.94 27.13 -2.49
N TYR A 273 -28.25 26.09 -2.01
CA TYR A 273 -27.36 25.27 -2.85
C TYR A 273 -27.92 23.88 -3.15
N GLN A 274 -29.20 23.63 -2.87
CA GLN A 274 -29.85 22.36 -3.16
C GLN A 274 -29.70 21.98 -4.64
N LEU A 275 -29.27 20.74 -4.87
CA LEU A 275 -29.21 20.15 -6.20
C LEU A 275 -30.56 19.61 -6.63
N LYS A 276 -30.81 19.68 -7.95
CA LYS A 276 -31.96 19.12 -8.62
C LYS A 276 -31.51 18.04 -9.60
N LYS A 277 -32.32 17.00 -9.78
CA LYS A 277 -32.06 15.93 -10.76
C LYS A 277 -31.71 16.55 -12.12
N GLY A 278 -30.63 16.06 -12.73
CA GLY A 278 -30.11 16.57 -14.01
C GLY A 278 -29.15 17.75 -13.89
N ASP A 279 -28.84 18.22 -12.68
CA ASP A 279 -27.76 19.19 -12.48
C ASP A 279 -26.41 18.54 -12.83
N VAL A 280 -25.64 19.18 -13.72
CA VAL A 280 -24.27 18.78 -14.07
C VAL A 280 -23.30 19.55 -13.19
N LEU A 281 -22.53 18.83 -12.37
CA LEU A 281 -21.46 19.40 -11.56
C LEU A 281 -20.14 19.38 -12.33
N PHE A 282 -19.50 20.54 -12.45
CA PHE A 282 -18.21 20.73 -13.11
C PHE A 282 -17.13 21.08 -12.09
N ASN A 283 -16.04 20.31 -12.10
CA ASN A 283 -14.90 20.51 -11.22
C ASN A 283 -14.04 21.70 -11.70
N ARG A 284 -14.22 22.86 -11.08
CA ARG A 284 -13.53 24.09 -11.49
C ARG A 284 -12.16 24.30 -10.86
N THR A 285 -11.77 23.51 -9.86
CA THR A 285 -10.50 23.70 -9.14
C THR A 285 -9.91 22.35 -8.78
N ASN A 286 -8.76 22.03 -9.37
CA ASN A 286 -8.03 20.79 -9.12
C ASN A 286 -6.61 20.86 -9.69
N SER A 287 -5.87 19.76 -9.75
CA SER A 287 -4.65 19.68 -10.57
C SER A 287 -4.97 19.90 -12.06
N PRO A 288 -3.98 20.28 -12.89
CA PRO A 288 -4.17 20.51 -14.33
C PRO A 288 -4.83 19.33 -15.07
N GLU A 289 -4.53 18.10 -14.66
CA GLU A 289 -5.01 16.87 -15.26
C GLU A 289 -6.45 16.52 -14.83
N LEU A 290 -6.89 17.02 -13.68
CA LEU A 290 -8.16 16.66 -13.05
C LEU A 290 -9.22 17.77 -13.14
N VAL A 291 -8.82 19.02 -13.40
CA VAL A 291 -9.75 20.12 -13.60
C VAL A 291 -10.63 19.88 -14.83
N GLY A 292 -11.92 20.16 -14.69
CA GLY A 292 -12.92 20.00 -15.75
C GLY A 292 -13.63 18.66 -15.81
N LYS A 293 -13.35 17.72 -14.88
CA LYS A 293 -14.22 16.55 -14.68
C LYS A 293 -15.66 16.99 -14.39
N THR A 294 -16.64 16.29 -14.95
CA THR A 294 -18.05 16.51 -14.63
C THR A 294 -18.73 15.24 -14.15
N ALA A 295 -19.85 15.40 -13.44
CA ALA A 295 -20.78 14.34 -13.11
C ALA A 295 -22.21 14.87 -13.04
N ILE A 296 -23.19 13.98 -13.21
CA ILE A 296 -24.62 14.31 -13.13
C ILE A 296 -25.13 13.95 -11.74
N TYR A 297 -25.94 14.83 -11.16
CA TYR A 297 -26.71 14.54 -9.97
C TYR A 297 -28.06 13.92 -10.32
N ASN A 298 -28.31 12.66 -9.93
CA ASN A 298 -29.55 11.95 -10.26
C ASN A 298 -30.58 11.95 -9.14
N ALA A 299 -30.42 12.82 -8.13
CA ALA A 299 -31.26 12.89 -6.94
C ALA A 299 -31.29 11.58 -6.12
N GLU A 300 -30.16 10.88 -6.08
CA GLU A 300 -29.97 9.64 -5.30
C GLU A 300 -30.18 9.88 -3.79
N ARG A 301 -29.77 11.06 -3.32
CA ARG A 301 -30.00 11.59 -1.96
C ARG A 301 -29.88 13.10 -1.99
N GLN A 302 -30.56 13.79 -1.07
CA GLN A 302 -30.42 15.24 -0.94
C GLN A 302 -28.94 15.63 -0.78
N ALA A 303 -28.50 16.65 -1.52
CA ALA A 303 -27.12 17.13 -1.48
C ALA A 303 -27.01 18.60 -1.88
N ILE A 304 -25.95 19.24 -1.38
CA ILE A 304 -25.44 20.51 -1.89
C ILE A 304 -24.00 20.31 -2.40
N TYR A 305 -23.36 21.38 -2.88
CA TYR A 305 -22.05 21.31 -3.54
C TYR A 305 -21.13 22.46 -3.12
N ALA A 306 -19.83 22.18 -3.01
CA ALA A 306 -18.82 23.14 -2.59
C ALA A 306 -18.45 24.14 -3.70
N GLY A 307 -17.87 25.28 -3.32
CA GLY A 307 -17.47 26.38 -4.21
C GLY A 307 -16.34 26.04 -5.19
N TYR A 308 -15.72 24.87 -5.04
CA TYR A 308 -14.79 24.27 -6.00
C TYR A 308 -15.51 23.57 -7.17
N LEU A 309 -16.84 23.53 -7.14
CA LEU A 309 -17.69 23.02 -8.20
C LEU A 309 -18.53 24.16 -8.81
N ILE A 310 -18.86 24.01 -10.09
CA ILE A 310 -19.86 24.82 -10.79
C ILE A 310 -21.02 23.92 -11.14
N ARG A 311 -22.24 24.34 -10.79
CA ARG A 311 -23.46 23.69 -11.25
C ARG A 311 -23.89 24.28 -12.58
N VAL A 312 -24.15 23.41 -13.54
CA VAL A 312 -24.71 23.72 -14.86
C VAL A 312 -26.06 23.03 -14.97
N ARG A 313 -27.08 23.76 -15.42
CA ARG A 313 -28.43 23.23 -15.61
C ARG A 313 -28.88 23.55 -17.03
N CYS A 314 -29.07 22.50 -17.82
CA CYS A 314 -29.40 22.59 -19.24
C CYS A 314 -30.84 23.08 -19.46
N ASN A 315 -31.09 23.71 -20.61
CA ASN A 315 -32.44 23.98 -21.09
C ASN A 315 -32.96 22.81 -21.95
N ASN A 316 -34.14 22.96 -22.55
CA ASN A 316 -34.83 21.88 -23.29
C ASN A 316 -34.15 21.48 -24.62
N THR A 317 -33.02 22.07 -24.98
CA THR A 317 -32.28 21.77 -26.22
C THR A 317 -31.02 20.94 -25.99
N LEU A 318 -30.66 20.69 -24.72
CA LEU A 318 -29.45 19.97 -24.34
C LEU A 318 -29.73 19.00 -23.20
N LEU A 319 -29.45 17.71 -23.42
CA LEU A 319 -29.52 16.72 -22.36
C LEU A 319 -28.33 16.84 -21.40
N PRO A 320 -28.55 16.81 -20.08
CA PRO A 320 -27.48 16.75 -19.07
C PRO A 320 -26.49 15.60 -19.31
N GLU A 321 -26.99 14.44 -19.73
CA GLU A 321 -26.23 13.24 -20.07
C GLU A 321 -25.26 13.51 -21.22
N TYR A 322 -25.77 14.07 -22.32
CA TYR A 322 -24.95 14.43 -23.46
C TYR A 322 -23.89 15.49 -23.10
N LEU A 323 -24.25 16.51 -22.32
CA LEU A 323 -23.31 17.51 -21.83
C LEU A 323 -22.19 16.89 -20.99
N ASN A 324 -22.54 15.94 -20.10
CA ASN A 324 -21.58 15.25 -19.26
C ASN A 324 -20.59 14.41 -20.08
N PHE A 325 -21.06 13.72 -21.11
CA PHE A 325 -20.19 13.01 -22.06
C PHE A 325 -19.31 13.97 -22.87
N SER A 326 -19.89 15.07 -23.34
CA SER A 326 -19.21 16.10 -24.12
C SER A 326 -18.03 16.74 -23.35
N LEU A 327 -18.25 17.14 -22.11
CA LEU A 327 -17.22 17.75 -21.26
C LEU A 327 -16.13 16.75 -20.82
N ASN A 328 -16.47 15.46 -20.65
CA ASN A 328 -15.49 14.43 -20.33
C ASN A 328 -14.79 13.80 -21.56
N SER A 329 -15.25 14.09 -22.77
CA SER A 329 -14.62 13.64 -24.01
C SER A 329 -13.20 14.20 -24.17
N PRO A 330 -12.33 13.59 -25.00
CA PRO A 330 -11.01 14.15 -25.29
C PRO A 330 -11.05 15.62 -25.76
N GLN A 331 -12.06 16.00 -26.54
CA GLN A 331 -12.26 17.39 -26.98
C GLN A 331 -12.59 18.32 -25.80
N GLY A 332 -13.52 17.92 -24.93
CA GLY A 332 -13.88 18.68 -23.72
C GLY A 332 -12.72 18.82 -22.75
N ARG A 333 -11.96 17.75 -22.55
CA ARG A 333 -10.76 17.75 -21.70
C ARG A 333 -9.63 18.60 -22.29
N HIS A 334 -9.41 18.54 -23.60
CA HIS A 334 -8.44 19.39 -24.29
C HIS A 334 -8.82 20.88 -24.22
N TYR A 335 -10.12 21.20 -24.34
CA TYR A 335 -10.60 22.56 -24.11
C TYR A 335 -10.26 23.03 -22.70
N CYS A 336 -10.60 22.24 -21.67
CA CYS A 336 -10.31 22.55 -20.27
C CYS A 336 -8.80 22.78 -20.06
N TRP A 337 -7.96 21.92 -20.62
CA TRP A 337 -6.51 22.05 -20.57
C TRP A 337 -6.00 23.38 -21.14
N ARG A 338 -6.56 23.81 -22.28
CA ARG A 338 -6.15 25.05 -22.94
C ARG A 338 -6.61 26.31 -22.21
N VAL A 339 -7.79 26.28 -21.60
CA VAL A 339 -8.40 27.48 -20.99
C VAL A 339 -8.14 27.60 -19.50
N LYS A 340 -7.64 26.56 -18.83
CA LYS A 340 -7.34 26.63 -17.39
C LYS A 340 -6.37 27.78 -17.09
N SER A 341 -6.53 28.38 -15.91
CA SER A 341 -5.56 29.29 -15.32
C SER A 341 -4.79 28.54 -14.25
N ASP A 342 -3.47 28.54 -14.33
CA ASP A 342 -2.61 27.84 -13.38
C ASP A 342 -2.20 28.76 -12.23
N GLY A 343 -2.21 28.21 -11.02
CA GLY A 343 -1.59 28.74 -9.82
C GLY A 343 -0.63 27.71 -9.22
N VAL A 344 -0.11 27.98 -8.02
CA VAL A 344 0.80 27.03 -7.35
C VAL A 344 0.05 25.73 -7.05
N SER A 345 0.40 24.64 -7.74
CA SER A 345 -0.17 23.28 -7.60
C SER A 345 -1.67 23.12 -7.87
N GLN A 346 -2.36 24.15 -8.40
CA GLN A 346 -3.79 24.09 -8.71
C GLN A 346 -4.12 24.87 -9.99
N SER A 347 -5.08 24.37 -10.75
CA SER A 347 -5.63 25.00 -11.94
C SER A 347 -7.11 25.34 -11.74
N ASN A 348 -7.55 26.45 -12.34
CA ASN A 348 -8.92 26.96 -12.24
C ASN A 348 -9.58 27.20 -13.60
N ILE A 349 -10.87 26.88 -13.71
CA ILE A 349 -11.72 27.27 -14.84
C ILE A 349 -12.97 27.96 -14.27
N ASN A 350 -13.14 29.25 -14.55
CA ASN A 350 -14.30 30.00 -14.09
C ASN A 350 -15.53 29.77 -14.99
N SER A 351 -16.71 30.20 -14.52
CA SER A 351 -17.98 30.03 -15.23
C SER A 351 -18.03 30.69 -16.61
N LYS A 352 -17.31 31.80 -16.83
CA LYS A 352 -17.23 32.46 -18.13
C LYS A 352 -16.46 31.62 -19.15
N LYS A 353 -15.32 31.05 -18.72
CA LYS A 353 -14.55 30.10 -19.54
C LYS A 353 -15.38 28.87 -19.84
N LEU A 354 -15.99 28.24 -18.82
CA LEU A 354 -16.87 27.08 -19.02
C LEU A 354 -18.00 27.39 -20.02
N GLY A 355 -18.70 28.52 -19.86
CA GLY A 355 -19.77 28.94 -20.76
C GLY A 355 -19.33 29.20 -22.20
N SER A 356 -18.03 29.46 -22.44
CA SER A 356 -17.45 29.66 -23.77
C SER A 356 -17.02 28.35 -24.45
N TYR A 357 -17.29 27.20 -23.82
CA TYR A 357 -17.03 25.89 -24.42
C TYR A 357 -17.89 25.70 -25.67
N LYS A 358 -17.26 25.29 -26.76
CA LYS A 358 -17.93 25.03 -28.05
C LYS A 358 -17.92 23.54 -28.36
N PHE A 359 -19.08 23.02 -28.75
CA PHE A 359 -19.29 21.61 -29.06
C PHE A 359 -20.34 21.47 -30.17
N GLY A 360 -20.38 20.31 -30.83
CA GLY A 360 -21.45 19.98 -31.77
C GLY A 360 -22.73 19.64 -30.99
N LEU A 361 -23.87 20.13 -31.42
CA LEU A 361 -25.15 19.88 -30.76
C LEU A 361 -26.11 19.18 -31.73
N PRO A 362 -26.26 17.84 -31.64
CA PRO A 362 -27.29 17.12 -32.39
C PRO A 362 -28.70 17.43 -31.91
N SER A 363 -29.71 16.95 -32.65
CA SER A 363 -31.11 17.02 -32.20
C SER A 363 -31.31 16.31 -30.86
N ILE A 364 -32.36 16.63 -30.10
CA ILE A 364 -32.66 15.94 -28.84
C ILE A 364 -32.79 14.43 -29.07
N GLU A 365 -33.46 14.01 -30.15
CA GLU A 365 -33.63 12.59 -30.48
C GLU A 365 -32.28 11.88 -30.69
N GLU A 366 -31.35 12.51 -31.41
CA GLU A 366 -30.01 11.95 -31.60
C GLU A 366 -29.16 12.01 -30.31
N GLN A 367 -29.36 13.02 -29.45
CA GLN A 367 -28.73 13.05 -28.12
C GLN A 367 -29.21 11.88 -27.25
N GLU A 368 -30.50 11.54 -27.28
CA GLU A 368 -31.05 10.38 -26.56
C GLU A 368 -30.42 9.08 -27.07
N GLU A 369 -30.35 8.90 -28.39
CA GLU A 369 -29.70 7.75 -29.02
C GLU A 369 -28.22 7.63 -28.60
N LEU A 370 -27.45 8.72 -28.69
CA LEU A 370 -26.06 8.77 -28.25
C LEU A 370 -25.94 8.34 -26.78
N CYS A 371 -26.79 8.87 -25.91
CA CYS A 371 -26.75 8.54 -24.50
C CYS A 371 -27.05 7.05 -24.25
N GLN A 372 -27.99 6.46 -24.99
CA GLN A 372 -28.28 5.03 -24.91
C GLN A 372 -27.09 4.18 -25.34
N GLN A 373 -26.50 4.46 -26.51
CA GLN A 373 -25.36 3.70 -27.02
C GLN A 373 -24.12 3.83 -26.13
N ILE A 374 -23.81 5.04 -25.66
CA ILE A 374 -22.68 5.27 -24.74
C ILE A 374 -22.91 4.49 -23.44
N ASN A 375 -24.09 4.59 -22.83
CA ASN A 375 -24.38 3.88 -21.59
C ASN A 375 -24.25 2.36 -21.77
N LEU A 376 -24.75 1.80 -22.87
CA LEU A 376 -24.59 0.38 -23.20
C LEU A 376 -23.11 -0.01 -23.29
N LEU A 377 -22.32 0.71 -24.09
CA LEU A 377 -20.89 0.44 -24.29
C LEU A 377 -20.08 0.57 -22.99
N LEU A 378 -20.37 1.60 -22.19
CA LEU A 378 -19.63 1.89 -20.96
C LEU A 378 -20.00 0.96 -19.80
N SER A 379 -21.25 0.47 -19.74
CA SER A 379 -21.69 -0.46 -18.70
C SER A 379 -20.88 -1.76 -18.68
N ASN A 380 -20.56 -2.31 -19.85
CA ASN A 380 -19.67 -3.47 -19.99
C ASN A 380 -18.27 -3.18 -19.42
N GLY A 381 -17.75 -1.97 -19.65
CA GLY A 381 -16.45 -1.55 -19.11
C GLY A 381 -16.43 -1.44 -17.59
N GLU A 382 -17.54 -0.99 -16.98
CA GLU A 382 -17.69 -0.92 -15.52
C GLU A 382 -17.69 -2.31 -14.88
N GLU A 383 -18.38 -3.29 -15.47
CA GLU A 383 -18.39 -4.66 -14.96
C GLU A 383 -17.00 -5.30 -14.98
N ILE A 384 -16.24 -5.08 -16.06
CA ILE A 384 -14.87 -5.58 -16.17
C ILE A 384 -13.95 -4.89 -15.15
N GLU A 385 -14.11 -3.57 -14.93
CA GLU A 385 -13.32 -2.83 -13.94
C GLU A 385 -13.57 -3.37 -12.52
N LEU A 386 -14.81 -3.69 -12.16
CA LEU A 386 -15.15 -4.35 -10.88
C LEU A 386 -14.49 -5.72 -10.75
N LYS A 387 -14.53 -6.55 -11.81
CA LYS A 387 -13.86 -7.87 -11.85
C LYS A 387 -12.34 -7.75 -11.72
N ILE A 388 -11.73 -6.73 -12.31
CA ILE A 388 -10.30 -6.44 -12.17
C ILE A 388 -9.97 -6.07 -10.72
N GLN A 389 -10.72 -5.15 -10.12
CA GLN A 389 -10.51 -4.73 -8.73
C GLN A 389 -10.69 -5.90 -7.75
N TYR A 390 -11.68 -6.76 -7.98
CA TYR A 390 -11.86 -7.99 -7.22
C TYR A 390 -10.65 -8.93 -7.38
N SER A 391 -10.23 -9.22 -8.61
CA SER A 391 -9.08 -10.08 -8.89
C SER A 391 -7.79 -9.58 -8.25
N LEU A 392 -7.54 -8.26 -8.27
CA LEU A 392 -6.38 -7.66 -7.61
C LEU A 392 -6.40 -7.86 -6.09
N ARG A 393 -7.58 -7.77 -5.46
CA ARG A 393 -7.76 -8.07 -4.03
C ARG A 393 -7.51 -9.56 -3.74
N VAL A 394 -8.04 -10.46 -4.56
CA VAL A 394 -7.81 -11.91 -4.44
C VAL A 394 -6.32 -12.23 -4.56
N LEU A 395 -5.61 -11.66 -5.55
CA LEU A 395 -4.16 -11.86 -5.69
C LEU A 395 -3.38 -11.41 -4.46
N ASN A 396 -3.75 -10.28 -3.86
CA ASN A 396 -3.11 -9.80 -2.64
C ASN A 396 -3.31 -10.78 -1.47
N ASN A 397 -4.52 -11.31 -1.29
CA ASN A 397 -4.81 -12.28 -0.24
C ASN A 397 -4.12 -13.62 -0.51
N PHE A 398 -4.09 -14.06 -1.77
CA PHE A 398 -3.36 -15.26 -2.20
C PHE A 398 -1.87 -15.16 -1.89
N THR A 399 -1.23 -14.01 -2.15
CA THR A 399 0.20 -13.80 -1.79
C THR A 399 0.43 -13.95 -0.28
N LYS A 400 -0.46 -13.38 0.56
CA LYS A 400 -0.34 -13.51 2.02
C LYS A 400 -0.50 -14.95 2.47
N ALA A 401 -1.51 -15.65 1.97
CA ALA A 401 -1.76 -17.06 2.29
C ALA A 401 -0.61 -17.97 1.83
N LEU A 402 -0.08 -17.73 0.63
CA LEU A 402 1.05 -18.48 0.07
C LEU A 402 2.30 -18.36 0.96
N LEU A 403 2.64 -17.14 1.40
CA LEU A 403 3.76 -16.92 2.31
C LEU A 403 3.49 -17.57 3.67
N ALA A 404 2.29 -17.44 4.24
CA ALA A 404 1.95 -18.10 5.50
C ALA A 404 2.12 -19.62 5.43
N LYS A 405 1.60 -20.27 4.37
CA LYS A 405 1.77 -21.72 4.13
C LYS A 405 3.24 -22.12 3.99
N ALA A 406 4.06 -21.30 3.33
CA ALA A 406 5.49 -21.55 3.16
C ALA A 406 6.21 -21.70 4.51
N PHE A 407 5.97 -20.75 5.41
CA PHE A 407 6.70 -20.70 6.67
C PHE A 407 6.06 -21.56 7.78
N ARG A 408 4.82 -22.03 7.62
CA ARG A 408 4.23 -23.10 8.44
C ARG A 408 4.61 -24.53 8.01
N GLY A 409 5.23 -24.70 6.83
CA GLY A 409 5.59 -26.02 6.31
C GLY A 409 4.47 -26.76 5.59
N GLU A 410 3.50 -26.00 5.08
CA GLU A 410 2.34 -26.50 4.34
C GLU A 410 2.49 -26.33 2.83
N LEU A 411 3.54 -25.64 2.35
CA LEU A 411 3.71 -25.29 0.93
C LEU A 411 4.34 -26.41 0.09
N VAL A 412 5.30 -27.14 0.66
CA VAL A 412 6.02 -28.22 -0.01
C VAL A 412 6.02 -29.46 0.88
N PRO A 413 6.07 -30.68 0.31
CA PRO A 413 6.19 -31.89 1.11
C PRO A 413 7.48 -31.90 1.94
N GLN A 414 7.38 -32.33 3.19
CA GLN A 414 8.56 -32.63 4.02
C GLN A 414 9.16 -33.98 3.59
N ASP A 415 10.49 -34.05 3.51
CA ASP A 415 11.21 -35.28 3.15
C ASP A 415 11.94 -35.85 4.36
N HIS A 416 11.70 -37.11 4.66
CA HIS A 416 12.34 -37.82 5.77
C HIS A 416 13.83 -38.07 5.55
N ASN A 417 14.34 -37.92 4.32
CA ASN A 417 15.76 -38.07 4.02
C ASN A 417 16.52 -36.74 4.14
N ASP A 418 15.83 -35.61 4.30
CA ASP A 418 16.47 -34.32 4.47
C ASP A 418 17.23 -34.29 5.81
N GLU A 419 18.48 -33.80 5.79
CA GLU A 419 19.24 -33.60 7.02
C GLU A 419 18.48 -32.64 7.97
N PRO A 420 18.24 -33.01 9.24
CA PRO A 420 17.51 -32.16 10.18
C PRO A 420 18.13 -30.78 10.36
N ALA A 421 17.29 -29.76 10.60
CA ALA A 421 17.74 -28.38 10.80
C ALA A 421 18.67 -28.20 12.02
N SER A 422 18.62 -29.13 13.00
CA SER A 422 19.53 -29.14 14.14
C SER A 422 21.00 -29.34 13.73
N VAL A 423 21.27 -30.27 12.83
CA VAL A 423 22.63 -30.56 12.33
C VAL A 423 23.17 -29.37 11.54
N LEU A 424 22.31 -28.75 10.73
CA LEU A 424 22.61 -27.51 10.04
C LEU A 424 22.99 -26.38 11.01
N LEU A 425 22.21 -26.19 12.08
CA LEU A 425 22.47 -25.14 13.07
C LEU A 425 23.78 -25.39 13.85
N GLU A 426 24.10 -26.65 14.18
CA GLU A 426 25.37 -27.03 14.78
C GLU A 426 26.57 -26.66 13.90
N ARG A 427 26.48 -26.94 12.58
CA ARG A 427 27.53 -26.56 11.62
C ARG A 427 27.74 -25.05 11.58
N ILE A 428 26.66 -24.27 11.59
CA ILE A 428 26.73 -22.80 11.60
C ILE A 428 27.38 -22.29 12.90
N LYS A 429 27.04 -22.86 14.06
CA LYS A 429 27.64 -22.50 15.36
C LYS A 429 29.14 -22.77 15.36
N ALA A 430 29.57 -23.96 14.91
CA ALA A 430 30.98 -24.32 14.81
C ALA A 430 31.77 -23.40 13.86
N GLN A 431 31.22 -23.05 12.70
CA GLN A 431 31.83 -22.09 11.76
C GLN A 431 32.04 -20.72 12.42
N ARG A 432 31.03 -20.21 13.12
CA ARG A 432 31.10 -18.90 13.79
C ARG A 432 32.12 -18.88 14.92
N GLU A 433 32.23 -19.96 15.70
CA GLU A 433 33.25 -20.11 16.73
C GLU A 433 34.67 -20.10 16.14
N ALA A 434 34.88 -20.81 15.04
CA ALA A 434 36.16 -20.82 14.33
C ALA A 434 36.51 -19.42 13.75
N GLU A 435 35.55 -18.71 13.17
CA GLU A 435 35.75 -17.34 12.70
C GLU A 435 36.02 -16.35 13.83
N ALA A 436 35.38 -16.52 14.98
CA ALA A 436 35.61 -15.71 16.17
C ALA A 436 37.01 -15.94 16.75
N ALA A 437 37.49 -17.19 16.74
CA ALA A 437 38.84 -17.54 17.17
C ALA A 437 39.93 -16.97 16.25
N ASN A 438 39.67 -16.84 14.95
CA ASN A 438 40.61 -16.29 13.96
C ASN A 438 40.68 -14.75 13.92
N LYS A 439 39.75 -14.03 14.58
CA LYS A 439 39.78 -12.57 14.66
C LYS A 439 40.65 -12.13 15.84
N LYS A 440 41.73 -11.36 15.57
CA LYS A 440 42.55 -10.72 16.63
C LYS A 440 41.64 -9.99 17.63
N PRO A 441 41.91 -10.07 18.94
CA PRO A 441 41.06 -9.42 19.93
C PRO A 441 41.08 -7.91 19.66
N ALA A 442 39.92 -7.35 19.31
CA ALA A 442 39.76 -5.90 19.28
C ALA A 442 40.13 -5.36 20.66
N LYS A 443 40.95 -4.31 20.73
CA LYS A 443 41.22 -3.57 21.98
C LYS A 443 39.87 -3.22 22.60
N ARG A 444 39.49 -3.94 23.66
CA ARG A 444 38.29 -3.70 24.43
C ARG A 444 38.40 -2.29 25.03
N GLY A 445 37.79 -1.31 24.37
CA GLY A 445 37.21 -0.19 25.09
C GLY A 445 36.26 -0.79 26.13
N ARG A 446 36.45 -0.38 27.39
CA ARG A 446 35.73 -0.85 28.58
C ARG A 446 34.26 -1.10 28.21
N LYS A 447 33.86 -2.37 28.06
CA LYS A 447 32.44 -2.76 28.02
C LYS A 447 31.88 -2.25 29.35
N LYS A 448 31.10 -1.16 29.34
CA LYS A 448 30.04 -1.06 30.35
C LYS A 448 29.25 -2.35 30.18
N LYS A 449 29.16 -3.15 31.25
CA LYS A 449 28.14 -4.18 31.34
C LYS A 449 26.85 -3.48 30.92
N ALA A 450 26.30 -3.85 29.76
CA ALA A 450 24.86 -3.76 29.61
C ALA A 450 24.38 -4.77 30.65
N ASP A 451 23.80 -4.26 31.74
CA ASP A 451 23.07 -5.11 32.64
C ASP A 451 22.10 -5.91 31.78
N ALA A 452 22.25 -7.23 31.81
CA ALA A 452 21.16 -8.11 31.48
C ALA A 452 20.10 -7.80 32.54
N ALA A 453 19.26 -6.80 32.27
CA ALA A 453 18.05 -6.59 33.04
C ALA A 453 17.23 -7.87 32.82
N GLN A 454 17.31 -8.79 33.78
CA GLN A 454 16.31 -9.83 33.94
C GLN A 454 14.95 -9.14 33.89
N LEU A 455 14.14 -9.50 32.90
CA LEU A 455 12.76 -9.04 32.78
C LEU A 455 11.95 -9.71 33.88
N ALA A 456 12.01 -9.16 35.08
CA ALA A 456 11.13 -9.50 36.19
C ALA A 456 9.98 -8.48 36.25
N ILE A 457 8.81 -8.92 36.73
CA ILE A 457 7.76 -8.00 37.14
C ILE A 457 8.34 -7.12 38.26
N PRO A 458 8.29 -5.77 38.16
CA PRO A 458 8.83 -4.87 39.18
C PRO A 458 8.33 -5.17 40.59
N ASP A 459 9.23 -5.12 41.58
CA ASP A 459 8.89 -5.21 43.00
C ASP A 459 7.90 -4.07 43.35
N GLY A 460 6.62 -4.43 43.53
CA GLY A 460 5.54 -3.48 43.79
C GLY A 460 4.23 -3.77 43.05
N ILE A 461 4.27 -4.58 41.99
CA ILE A 461 3.05 -5.10 41.35
C ILE A 461 2.63 -6.37 42.08
N ALA A 462 1.40 -6.38 42.60
CA ALA A 462 0.87 -7.54 43.31
C ALA A 462 0.70 -8.73 42.36
N ASP A 463 0.86 -9.95 42.88
CA ASP A 463 0.77 -11.19 42.09
C ASP A 463 -0.61 -11.43 41.47
N ASN A 464 -1.66 -10.73 41.93
CA ASN A 464 -3.04 -10.81 41.44
C ASN A 464 -3.57 -9.46 40.91
N HIS A 465 -2.68 -8.60 40.41
CA HIS A 465 -3.01 -7.25 39.96
C HIS A 465 -4.10 -7.23 38.87
N LEU A 466 -4.02 -8.09 37.86
CA LEU A 466 -5.00 -8.12 36.76
C LEU A 466 -6.34 -8.69 37.22
N ALA A 467 -6.32 -9.72 38.08
CA ALA A 467 -7.52 -10.24 38.71
C ALA A 467 -8.28 -9.16 39.50
N LYS A 468 -7.58 -8.31 40.28
CA LYS A 468 -8.20 -7.19 40.99
C LYS A 468 -8.83 -6.16 40.06
N VAL A 469 -8.17 -5.84 38.96
CA VAL A 469 -8.71 -4.90 37.95
C VAL A 469 -10.01 -5.45 37.34
N LEU A 470 -10.08 -6.77 37.10
CA LEU A 470 -11.30 -7.42 36.63
C LEU A 470 -12.40 -7.49 37.69
N GLU A 471 -12.06 -7.66 38.97
CA GLU A 471 -13.03 -7.59 40.07
C GLU A 471 -13.65 -6.19 40.19
N GLU A 472 -12.88 -5.13 39.98
CA GLU A 472 -13.34 -3.74 40.06
C GLU A 472 -14.10 -3.28 38.81
N CYS A 473 -13.66 -3.70 37.61
CA CYS A 473 -14.18 -3.20 36.34
C CYS A 473 -15.12 -4.16 35.61
N GLY A 474 -15.26 -5.41 36.07
CA GLY A 474 -15.97 -6.47 35.35
C GLY A 474 -15.17 -7.06 34.18
N PRO A 475 -15.77 -7.95 33.37
CA PRO A 475 -15.09 -8.61 32.27
C PRO A 475 -14.69 -7.62 31.17
N LEU A 476 -13.38 -7.53 30.91
CA LEU A 476 -12.79 -6.64 29.91
C LEU A 476 -12.12 -7.44 28.78
N SER A 477 -12.10 -6.88 27.57
CA SER A 477 -11.24 -7.40 26.50
C SER A 477 -9.76 -7.18 26.83
N GLU A 478 -8.84 -7.93 26.22
CA GLU A 478 -7.40 -7.84 26.52
C GLU A 478 -6.86 -6.40 26.41
N LEU A 479 -7.26 -5.67 25.36
CA LEU A 479 -6.87 -4.26 25.16
C LEU A 479 -7.45 -3.34 26.24
N ALA A 480 -8.69 -3.57 26.66
CA ALA A 480 -9.33 -2.79 27.72
C ALA A 480 -8.73 -3.11 29.09
N LEU A 481 -8.37 -4.37 29.34
CA LEU A 481 -7.68 -4.81 30.55
C LEU A 481 -6.27 -4.25 30.64
N LEU A 482 -5.51 -4.24 29.53
CA LEU A 482 -4.22 -3.57 29.45
C LEU A 482 -4.33 -2.09 29.83
N ALA A 483 -5.29 -1.38 29.25
CA ALA A 483 -5.52 0.04 29.54
C ALA A 483 -5.93 0.27 31.01
N ALA A 484 -6.84 -0.56 31.54
CA ALA A 484 -7.31 -0.45 32.93
C ALA A 484 -6.25 -0.83 33.96
N SER A 485 -5.33 -1.75 33.62
CA SER A 485 -4.27 -2.21 34.53
C SER A 485 -3.20 -1.15 34.83
N GLY A 486 -3.06 -0.14 33.97
CA GLY A 486 -2.00 0.86 34.07
C GLY A 486 -0.58 0.32 33.83
N LEU A 487 -0.45 -0.94 33.40
CA LEU A 487 0.84 -1.59 33.17
C LEU A 487 1.40 -1.25 31.78
N GLU A 488 2.73 -1.18 31.67
CA GLU A 488 3.38 -1.19 30.36
C GLU A 488 3.02 -2.51 29.64
N PRO A 489 2.75 -2.50 28.31
CA PRO A 489 2.34 -3.70 27.56
C PRO A 489 3.20 -4.93 27.77
N ARG A 490 4.50 -4.75 28.02
CA ARG A 490 5.43 -5.85 28.24
C ARG A 490 5.36 -6.44 29.66
N ILE A 491 5.10 -5.62 30.67
CA ILE A 491 4.87 -6.05 32.05
C ILE A 491 3.48 -6.68 32.19
N PHE A 492 2.49 -6.13 31.48
CA PHE A 492 1.16 -6.70 31.37
C PHE A 492 1.20 -8.17 30.91
N LYS A 493 1.94 -8.47 29.85
CA LYS A 493 2.07 -9.85 29.35
C LYS A 493 2.74 -10.80 30.34
N LEU A 494 3.78 -10.35 31.04
CA LEU A 494 4.45 -11.13 32.08
C LEU A 494 3.52 -11.41 33.27
N GLN A 495 2.78 -10.38 33.71
CA GLN A 495 1.81 -10.48 34.78
C GLN A 495 0.63 -11.40 34.40
N LEU A 496 0.10 -11.26 33.18
CA LEU A 496 -0.97 -12.09 32.65
C LEU A 496 -0.55 -13.56 32.60
N ALA A 497 0.65 -13.85 32.09
CA ALA A 497 1.19 -15.21 32.08
C ALA A 497 1.36 -15.77 33.51
N LYS A 498 1.87 -14.95 34.44
CA LYS A 498 2.02 -15.35 35.85
C LYS A 498 0.66 -15.67 36.48
N GLU A 499 -0.34 -14.80 36.37
CA GLU A 499 -1.66 -15.01 36.96
C GLU A 499 -2.43 -16.18 36.35
N LEU A 500 -2.33 -16.38 35.03
CA LEU A 500 -2.92 -17.55 34.36
C LEU A 500 -2.24 -18.86 34.77
N SER A 501 -0.93 -18.81 35.09
CA SER A 501 -0.21 -19.99 35.58
C SER A 501 -0.58 -20.37 37.02
N VAL A 502 -0.82 -19.39 37.90
CA VAL A 502 -1.25 -19.61 39.30
C VAL A 502 -2.63 -20.26 39.37
N ASN A 503 -3.52 -19.96 38.42
CA ASN A 503 -4.86 -20.54 38.32
C ASN A 503 -4.92 -21.86 37.53
N GLY A 504 -3.77 -22.44 37.16
CA GLY A 504 -3.68 -23.72 36.45
C GLY A 504 -4.17 -23.67 34.98
N LEU A 505 -4.32 -22.48 34.40
CA LEU A 505 -4.80 -22.28 33.03
C LEU A 505 -3.66 -22.24 31.99
N MET A 506 -2.40 -22.08 32.41
CA MET A 506 -1.20 -22.13 31.54
C MET A 506 0.03 -22.70 32.28
N GLN A 507 0.89 -23.46 31.59
CA GLN A 507 2.25 -23.75 32.09
C GLN A 507 3.23 -22.73 31.47
N VAL A 508 4.07 -22.11 32.31
CA VAL A 508 5.09 -21.13 31.90
C VAL A 508 6.46 -21.70 32.30
N ASP A 509 7.35 -21.93 31.34
CA ASP A 509 8.77 -22.18 31.63
C ASP A 509 9.50 -20.84 31.86
N LEU A 510 10.57 -20.84 32.65
CA LEU A 510 11.38 -19.73 33.14
C LEU A 510 12.05 -18.87 32.05
N HIS A 511 11.73 -19.11 30.79
CA HIS A 511 12.14 -18.32 29.62
C HIS A 511 11.00 -17.55 28.95
N GLY A 512 9.77 -17.62 29.47
CA GLY A 512 8.66 -16.75 29.05
C GLY A 512 7.95 -17.17 27.76
N GLU A 513 8.03 -18.44 27.37
CA GLU A 513 7.14 -19.01 26.36
C GLU A 513 5.83 -19.49 27.02
N ALA A 514 4.71 -19.12 26.41
CA ALA A 514 3.36 -19.55 26.78
C ALA A 514 2.91 -20.65 25.81
N ALA A 515 2.75 -21.88 26.30
CA ALA A 515 2.06 -22.94 25.57
C ALA A 515 0.60 -23.00 26.04
N TYR A 516 -0.35 -22.87 25.10
CA TYR A 516 -1.77 -23.10 25.37
C TYR A 516 -2.04 -24.62 25.42
N ALA A 517 -2.78 -25.08 26.43
CA ALA A 517 -3.37 -26.40 26.39
C ALA A 517 -4.52 -26.39 25.37
N ASP A 518 -4.49 -27.33 24.42
CA ASP A 518 -5.50 -27.53 23.38
C ASP A 518 -6.92 -27.50 23.95
N ALA A 519 -7.68 -26.47 23.60
CA ALA A 519 -9.14 -26.46 23.72
C ALA A 519 -9.74 -25.56 22.62
N ALA A 520 -10.09 -26.20 21.50
CA ALA A 520 -11.15 -25.86 20.55
C ALA A 520 -11.66 -24.40 20.53
N TRP A 521 -11.02 -23.55 19.74
CA TRP A 521 -11.61 -22.32 19.19
C TRP A 521 -11.17 -22.16 17.73
N GLU A 522 -11.64 -23.08 16.88
CA GLU A 522 -11.70 -22.91 15.43
C GLU A 522 -13.16 -22.99 15.02
N GLU A 523 -13.83 -21.84 14.91
CA GLU A 523 -14.87 -21.61 13.90
C GLU A 523 -15.20 -20.10 13.87
N GLU A 524 -15.15 -19.53 12.66
CA GLU A 524 -15.50 -18.14 12.28
C GLU A 524 -14.50 -17.01 12.56
N LEU A 525 -13.44 -16.96 11.74
CA LEU A 525 -12.79 -15.74 11.19
C LEU A 525 -12.09 -16.13 9.88
#